data_AF-A0A4Q3Y444-F1
#
_entry.id   AF-A0A4Q3Y444-F1
#
_cell.length_a   1.000
_cell.length_b   1.000
_cell.length_c   1.000
_cell.angle_alpha   90.00
_cell.angle_beta   90.00
_cell.angle_gamma   90.00
#
_symmetry.space_group_name_H-M   'P 1'
#
loop_
_entity.id
_entity.type
_entity.pdbx_description
1 polymer ?
#
loop_
_entity_poly.entity_id
_entity_poly.type
_entity_poly.pdbx_seq_one_letter_code
_entity_poly.pdbx_strand_id
1 'polypeptide(L)'
;MRLHPIFCPPVMPGETPASYCSFVAATTGRDARRLAHCIGTSFQGIVDGDPASLAVLTGACGIDPHVFDHTTLALVGPRKFALAGQEFLAVYLTRARQYACPACILQQGPRGQARWQLESYRVCLEHKCMTVPLAIDGDLHYAHDFSHHASNARHLVTGDLQAMPEGTGGLAEYLDRRLAGEESEGWLATMPAYAAARSCEFVGLAMINGVHASWRDATDLDRHVAGAVGYSLLKDGVPAVMEFFREVRGNASDQEFGLRKVYGRIFDFLSHDNLSAGYEPLRSLLREHLLNTVALSEGDVVLGKKVTQRRYHSIRSYSVETGLDARQVRRRWNALGLIREGHAELPNDRVLVEVEHNAATLAAIPMLLERPDAERHLGLTHYQGYGLDPSLIVPYKADGLTSVQHLFHRSDLDAYLENLTRDARPLGEDEEGYFRIGKAAQRCKIQPLAVLQMLLAGKLQNVRLMPGMKGIAAIMVDVAEVRSISTRVVERVSLLGLRHLLGCSQYVANALVKSGVLKSAMDRHPRNNTRCRMVRLEAVDAFDAEFVSLFKLAAQVGRHPRGLRTTLTAMKFEAAFPQAKTGTLFFSRKALQPILHQLRG
;
A
#
# COMPACT_ATOMS: atom_id res chain seq x y z
N MET A 1 57.31 3.82 -48.23
CA MET A 1 58.17 5.01 -48.08
C MET A 1 58.47 5.17 -46.60
N ARG A 2 59.72 5.47 -46.21
CA ARG A 2 60.09 5.74 -44.80
C ARG A 2 60.40 7.22 -44.63
N LEU A 3 59.81 7.85 -43.62
CA LEU A 3 60.05 9.24 -43.28
C LEU A 3 61.40 9.36 -42.54
N HIS A 4 62.02 10.54 -42.63
CA HIS A 4 63.25 10.79 -41.88
C HIS A 4 62.94 10.83 -40.38
N PRO A 5 63.71 10.14 -39.50
CA PRO A 5 63.40 10.03 -38.07
C PRO A 5 63.19 11.37 -37.34
N ILE A 6 63.81 12.46 -37.83
CA ILE A 6 63.64 13.81 -37.26
C ILE A 6 62.18 14.30 -37.26
N PHE A 7 61.35 13.80 -38.20
CA PHE A 7 59.93 14.14 -38.30
C PHE A 7 59.03 13.12 -37.59
N CYS A 8 59.60 12.04 -37.04
CA CYS A 8 58.87 10.94 -36.42
C CYS A 8 59.25 10.84 -34.94
N PRO A 9 58.76 11.77 -34.10
CA PRO A 9 59.01 11.73 -32.66
C PRO A 9 58.37 10.48 -32.02
N PRO A 10 58.75 10.12 -30.78
CA PRO A 10 58.07 9.07 -30.02
C PRO A 10 56.56 9.33 -29.89
N VAL A 11 55.80 8.25 -29.82
CA VAL A 11 54.37 8.29 -29.49
C VAL A 11 54.22 8.58 -28.00
N MET A 12 53.37 9.55 -27.65
CA MET A 12 53.11 9.87 -26.24
C MET A 12 52.12 8.85 -25.62
N PRO A 13 52.23 8.56 -24.30
CA PRO A 13 51.24 7.73 -23.62
C PRO A 13 49.82 8.25 -23.85
N GLY A 14 48.93 7.34 -24.28
CA GLY A 14 47.52 7.65 -24.57
C GLY A 14 47.28 8.38 -25.90
N GLU A 15 48.32 8.72 -26.67
CA GLU A 15 48.19 9.39 -27.97
C GLU A 15 47.53 8.48 -29.01
N THR A 16 46.62 9.08 -29.78
CA THR A 16 45.87 8.36 -30.82
C THR A 16 46.67 8.30 -32.12
N PRO A 17 46.47 7.27 -32.97
CA PRO A 17 47.16 7.20 -34.27
C PRO A 17 46.83 8.38 -35.20
N ALA A 18 45.58 8.87 -35.17
CA ALA A 18 45.18 10.05 -35.93
C ALA A 18 45.88 11.34 -35.44
N SER A 19 45.98 11.52 -34.13
CA SER A 19 46.77 12.62 -33.54
C SER A 19 48.24 12.50 -33.93
N TYR A 20 48.83 11.32 -33.82
CA TYR A 20 50.24 11.11 -34.16
C TYR A 20 50.50 11.46 -35.63
N CYS A 21 49.65 10.97 -36.54
CA CYS A 21 49.73 11.31 -37.97
C CYS A 21 49.61 12.82 -38.21
N SER A 22 48.66 13.48 -37.53
CA SER A 22 48.47 14.93 -37.57
C SER A 22 49.69 15.71 -37.07
N PHE A 23 50.29 15.27 -35.96
CA PHE A 23 51.49 15.87 -35.41
C PHE A 23 52.68 15.73 -36.37
N VAL A 24 52.93 14.52 -36.89
CA VAL A 24 53.98 14.27 -37.89
C VAL A 24 53.74 15.15 -39.13
N ALA A 25 52.50 15.25 -39.60
CA ALA A 25 52.15 16.08 -40.75
C ALA A 25 52.51 17.55 -40.50
N ALA A 26 52.13 18.09 -39.34
CA ALA A 26 52.45 19.46 -38.94
C ALA A 26 53.97 19.71 -38.91
N THR A 27 54.78 18.78 -38.40
CA THR A 27 56.26 18.92 -38.41
C THR A 27 56.86 18.94 -39.83
N THR A 28 56.15 18.41 -40.81
CA THR A 28 56.55 18.43 -42.23
C THR A 28 55.89 19.56 -43.04
N GLY A 29 55.13 20.45 -42.39
CA GLY A 29 54.40 21.54 -43.04
C GLY A 29 53.23 21.06 -43.92
N ARG A 30 52.62 19.92 -43.59
CA ARG A 30 51.49 19.30 -44.32
C ARG A 30 50.29 19.11 -43.39
N ASP A 31 49.11 18.98 -43.98
CA ASP A 31 47.95 18.42 -43.28
C ASP A 31 48.01 16.89 -43.24
N ALA A 32 47.26 16.30 -42.32
CA ALA A 32 47.29 14.86 -42.06
C ALA A 32 46.84 14.03 -43.27
N ARG A 33 45.89 14.52 -44.07
CA ARG A 33 45.40 13.85 -45.29
C ARG A 33 46.47 13.78 -46.36
N ARG A 34 47.17 14.89 -46.60
CA ARG A 34 48.30 14.94 -47.55
C ARG A 34 49.45 14.05 -47.10
N LEU A 35 49.81 14.06 -45.81
CA LEU A 35 50.83 13.15 -45.31
C LEU A 35 50.44 11.69 -45.52
N ALA A 36 49.23 11.30 -45.10
CA ALA A 36 48.73 9.93 -45.27
C ALA A 36 48.77 9.49 -46.74
N HIS A 37 48.34 10.35 -47.65
CA HIS A 37 48.43 10.07 -49.09
C HIS A 37 49.88 9.88 -49.57
N CYS A 38 50.81 10.74 -49.13
CA CYS A 38 52.22 10.63 -49.50
C CYS A 38 52.87 9.31 -49.04
N ILE A 39 52.49 8.79 -47.87
CA ILE A 39 53.03 7.51 -47.37
C ILE A 39 52.28 6.29 -47.92
N GLY A 40 51.25 6.50 -48.75
CA GLY A 40 50.52 5.44 -49.45
C GLY A 40 49.31 4.89 -48.68
N THR A 41 48.68 5.69 -47.83
CA THR A 41 47.45 5.31 -47.10
C THR A 41 46.40 6.42 -47.11
N SER A 42 45.28 6.21 -46.42
CA SER A 42 44.24 7.23 -46.22
C SER A 42 44.19 7.67 -44.76
N PHE A 43 44.07 8.98 -44.53
CA PHE A 43 43.92 9.49 -43.16
C PHE A 43 42.61 9.03 -42.52
N GLN A 44 41.54 8.85 -43.31
CA GLN A 44 40.29 8.31 -42.81
C GLN A 44 40.46 6.85 -42.32
N GLY A 45 41.24 6.04 -43.02
CA GLY A 45 41.59 4.69 -42.55
C GLY A 45 42.33 4.72 -41.21
N ILE A 46 43.27 5.65 -41.01
CA ILE A 46 43.94 5.84 -39.71
C ILE A 46 42.93 6.25 -38.61
N VAL A 47 42.03 7.18 -38.92
CA VAL A 47 40.97 7.68 -38.01
C VAL A 47 39.98 6.57 -37.61
N ASP A 48 39.66 5.68 -38.54
CA ASP A 48 38.72 4.58 -38.32
C ASP A 48 39.41 3.31 -37.77
N GLY A 49 40.72 3.38 -37.53
CA GLY A 49 41.51 2.30 -36.96
C GLY A 49 41.71 1.11 -37.90
N ASP A 50 41.71 1.33 -39.21
CA ASP A 50 41.96 0.29 -40.21
C ASP A 50 43.37 -0.33 -40.04
N PRO A 51 43.48 -1.64 -39.78
CA PRO A 51 44.77 -2.28 -39.51
C PRO A 51 45.80 -2.09 -40.63
N ALA A 52 45.36 -2.09 -41.90
CA ALA A 52 46.27 -1.88 -43.03
C ALA A 52 46.81 -0.43 -43.04
N SER A 53 45.95 0.54 -42.79
CA SER A 53 46.34 1.95 -42.70
C SER A 53 47.30 2.22 -41.53
N LEU A 54 47.06 1.60 -40.38
CA LEU A 54 47.94 1.71 -39.20
C LEU A 54 49.30 1.04 -39.42
N ALA A 55 49.34 -0.10 -40.11
CA ALA A 55 50.60 -0.75 -40.50
C ALA A 55 51.44 0.13 -41.43
N VAL A 56 50.80 0.84 -42.37
CA VAL A 56 51.48 1.81 -43.24
C VAL A 56 52.02 3.00 -42.43
N LEU A 57 51.24 3.57 -41.51
CA LEU A 57 51.67 4.67 -40.65
C LEU A 57 52.89 4.28 -39.79
N THR A 58 52.77 3.18 -39.05
CA THR A 58 53.83 2.71 -38.14
C THR A 58 55.11 2.35 -38.90
N GLY A 59 54.98 1.66 -40.05
CA GLY A 59 56.10 1.34 -40.94
C GLY A 59 56.76 2.57 -41.57
N ALA A 60 55.97 3.57 -41.98
CA ALA A 60 56.51 4.82 -42.55
C ALA A 60 57.26 5.65 -41.50
N CYS A 61 56.77 5.68 -40.26
CA CYS A 61 57.38 6.42 -39.15
C CYS A 61 58.49 5.61 -38.42
N GLY A 62 58.59 4.31 -38.68
CA GLY A 62 59.58 3.44 -38.03
C GLY A 62 59.34 3.25 -36.54
N ILE A 63 58.08 3.24 -36.12
CA ILE A 63 57.63 3.02 -34.74
C ILE A 63 57.07 1.60 -34.57
N ASP A 64 56.95 1.14 -33.32
CA ASP A 64 56.41 -0.19 -32.99
C ASP A 64 54.98 -0.36 -33.58
N PRO A 65 54.70 -1.41 -34.37
CA PRO A 65 53.38 -1.72 -34.89
C PRO A 65 52.27 -1.81 -33.84
N HIS A 66 52.59 -2.17 -32.60
CA HIS A 66 51.63 -2.38 -31.50
C HIS A 66 51.44 -1.16 -30.60
N VAL A 67 52.13 -0.04 -30.88
CA VAL A 67 52.13 1.16 -30.01
C VAL A 67 50.73 1.78 -29.84
N PHE A 68 49.80 1.52 -30.75
CA PHE A 68 48.44 2.08 -30.74
C PHE A 68 47.36 1.08 -30.32
N ASP A 69 47.71 -0.14 -29.87
CA ASP A 69 46.75 -1.21 -29.58
C ASP A 69 45.68 -0.79 -28.54
N HIS A 70 46.04 0.07 -27.58
CA HIS A 70 45.15 0.57 -26.54
C HIS A 70 44.58 1.98 -26.81
N THR A 71 45.04 2.68 -27.83
CA THR A 71 44.64 4.08 -28.11
C THR A 71 43.89 4.25 -29.44
N THR A 72 43.83 3.18 -30.23
CA THR A 72 43.07 3.13 -31.49
C THR A 72 41.58 3.01 -31.21
N LEU A 73 40.81 3.94 -31.76
CA LEU A 73 39.36 3.84 -31.85
C LEU A 73 38.98 3.16 -33.17
N ALA A 74 38.75 1.84 -33.13
CA ALA A 74 38.49 1.04 -34.33
C ALA A 74 37.00 0.94 -34.64
N LEU A 75 36.61 1.11 -35.90
CA LEU A 75 35.24 0.86 -36.36
C LEU A 75 34.98 -0.65 -36.44
N VAL A 76 34.12 -1.18 -35.56
CA VAL A 76 33.82 -2.62 -35.46
C VAL A 76 32.44 -3.00 -36.01
N GLY A 77 31.66 -2.03 -36.45
CA GLY A 77 30.36 -2.23 -37.09
C GLY A 77 29.68 -0.91 -37.43
N PRO A 78 28.46 -0.93 -38.00
CA PRO A 78 27.74 0.29 -38.36
C PRO A 78 27.56 1.21 -37.14
N ARG A 79 28.29 2.33 -37.11
CA ARG A 79 28.30 3.32 -36.02
C ARG A 79 28.70 2.75 -34.64
N LYS A 80 29.45 1.64 -34.62
CA LYS A 80 30.01 1.02 -33.41
C LYS A 80 31.52 1.05 -33.46
N PHE A 81 32.13 1.42 -32.35
CA PHE A 81 33.58 1.52 -32.22
C PHE A 81 34.08 0.72 -31.03
N ALA A 82 35.32 0.29 -31.09
CA ALA A 82 36.03 -0.30 -29.97
C ALA A 82 37.24 0.57 -29.62
N LEU A 83 37.46 0.80 -28.32
CA LEU A 83 38.65 1.48 -27.80
C LEU A 83 39.11 0.72 -26.56
N ALA A 84 40.36 0.27 -26.55
CA ALA A 84 40.95 -0.52 -25.47
C ALA A 84 40.06 -1.70 -25.00
N GLY A 85 39.48 -2.43 -25.95
CA GLY A 85 38.58 -3.57 -25.67
C GLY A 85 37.16 -3.18 -25.22
N GLN A 86 36.85 -1.89 -25.08
CA GLN A 86 35.52 -1.39 -24.72
C GLN A 86 34.71 -1.00 -25.97
N GLU A 87 33.46 -1.47 -26.08
CA GLU A 87 32.54 -1.04 -27.15
C GLU A 87 31.91 0.33 -26.84
N PHE A 88 31.81 1.19 -27.85
CA PHE A 88 31.17 2.49 -27.84
C PHE A 88 30.24 2.67 -29.04
N LEU A 89 29.10 3.33 -28.84
CA LEU A 89 28.28 3.82 -29.95
C LEU A 89 28.74 5.23 -30.34
N ALA A 90 28.66 5.56 -31.63
CA ALA A 90 29.11 6.84 -32.19
C ALA A 90 28.60 8.09 -31.44
N VAL A 91 27.39 8.02 -30.85
CA VAL A 91 26.76 9.13 -30.12
C VAL A 91 27.42 9.42 -28.76
N TYR A 92 28.22 8.50 -28.22
CA TYR A 92 28.97 8.68 -26.97
C TYR A 92 30.43 9.05 -27.21
N LEU A 93 30.77 9.39 -28.45
CA LEU A 93 32.10 9.77 -28.87
C LEU A 93 32.10 11.19 -29.42
N THR A 94 33.19 11.91 -29.20
CA THR A 94 33.38 13.31 -29.62
C THR A 94 33.97 13.38 -31.04
N ARG A 95 33.30 12.72 -32.00
CA ARG A 95 33.78 12.61 -33.40
C ARG A 95 33.69 13.92 -34.19
N ALA A 96 32.72 14.78 -33.84
CA ALA A 96 32.50 16.04 -34.53
C ALA A 96 33.35 17.17 -33.95
N ARG A 97 33.49 17.24 -32.62
CA ARG A 97 34.24 18.26 -31.87
C ARG A 97 35.35 17.58 -31.09
N GLN A 98 36.60 17.90 -31.36
CA GLN A 98 37.71 17.39 -30.57
C GLN A 98 37.83 18.17 -29.26
N TYR A 99 38.21 17.48 -28.19
CA TYR A 99 38.44 18.08 -26.88
C TYR A 99 39.89 17.91 -26.47
N ALA A 100 40.37 18.82 -25.64
CA ALA A 100 41.72 18.73 -25.10
C ALA A 100 41.84 19.36 -23.72
N CYS A 101 42.83 18.91 -22.96
CA CYS A 101 43.33 19.66 -21.82
C CYS A 101 44.32 20.72 -22.32
N PRO A 102 44.08 22.02 -22.06
CA PRO A 102 45.02 23.07 -22.42
C PRO A 102 46.42 22.87 -21.82
N ALA A 103 46.50 22.47 -20.55
CA ALA A 103 47.77 22.27 -19.86
C ALA A 103 48.57 21.09 -20.45
N CYS A 104 47.91 19.98 -20.83
CA CYS A 104 48.57 18.90 -21.57
C CYS A 104 49.15 19.42 -22.90
N ILE A 105 48.40 20.23 -23.65
CA ILE A 105 48.87 20.77 -24.94
C ILE A 105 50.09 21.68 -24.72
N LEU A 106 50.09 22.52 -23.69
CA LEU A 106 51.23 23.39 -23.37
C LEU A 106 52.49 22.59 -22.98
N GLN A 107 52.31 21.48 -22.26
CA GLN A 107 53.42 20.65 -21.78
C GLN A 107 53.98 19.72 -22.85
N GLN A 108 53.13 19.13 -23.69
CA GLN A 108 53.48 18.00 -24.57
C GLN A 108 53.33 18.32 -26.07
N GLY A 109 52.85 19.52 -26.39
CA GLY A 109 52.51 19.94 -27.76
C GLY A 109 51.10 19.50 -28.18
N PRO A 110 50.68 19.85 -29.41
CA PRO A 110 49.31 19.65 -29.90
C PRO A 110 49.04 18.18 -30.26
N ARG A 111 49.00 17.30 -29.25
CA ARG A 111 48.78 15.86 -29.35
C ARG A 111 47.52 15.44 -28.61
N GLY A 112 46.63 14.77 -29.33
CA GLY A 112 45.32 14.30 -28.88
C GLY A 112 45.37 12.93 -28.21
N GLN A 113 44.67 12.85 -27.08
CA GLN A 113 44.57 11.66 -26.22
C GLN A 113 43.32 10.83 -26.54
N ALA A 114 43.41 9.51 -26.41
CA ALA A 114 42.30 8.59 -26.68
C ALA A 114 41.08 8.85 -25.79
N ARG A 115 41.30 9.11 -24.49
CA ARG A 115 40.23 9.39 -23.51
C ARG A 115 39.40 10.64 -23.84
N TRP A 116 39.99 11.64 -24.51
CA TRP A 116 39.26 12.85 -24.94
C TRP A 116 38.27 12.59 -26.07
N GLN A 117 38.32 11.40 -26.68
CA GLN A 117 37.32 10.96 -27.66
C GLN A 117 36.00 10.51 -27.00
N LEU A 118 35.96 10.37 -25.68
CA LEU A 118 34.77 9.97 -24.94
C LEU A 118 33.96 11.19 -24.53
N GLU A 119 32.67 11.21 -24.85
CA GLU A 119 31.80 12.36 -24.55
C GLU A 119 31.64 12.61 -23.05
N SER A 120 31.67 11.54 -22.23
CA SER A 120 31.60 11.65 -20.78
C SER A 120 32.92 12.03 -20.10
N TYR A 121 34.04 12.10 -20.83
CA TYR A 121 35.35 12.39 -20.26
C TYR A 121 35.70 13.88 -20.45
N ARG A 122 35.28 14.72 -19.48
CA ARG A 122 35.33 16.19 -19.60
C ARG A 122 36.41 16.87 -18.74
N VAL A 123 37.27 16.10 -18.09
CA VAL A 123 38.31 16.62 -17.18
C VAL A 123 39.67 15.99 -17.44
N CYS A 124 40.72 16.72 -17.10
CA CYS A 124 42.06 16.16 -16.97
C CYS A 124 42.34 15.83 -15.50
N LEU A 125 42.59 14.56 -15.20
CA LEU A 125 42.96 14.13 -13.85
C LEU A 125 44.38 14.55 -13.45
N GLU A 126 45.27 14.71 -14.43
CA GLU A 126 46.66 15.15 -14.22
C GLU A 126 46.73 16.64 -13.86
N HIS A 127 46.10 17.50 -14.66
CA HIS A 127 46.12 18.96 -14.46
C HIS A 127 44.92 19.51 -13.69
N LYS A 128 43.98 18.64 -13.28
CA LYS A 128 42.78 18.97 -12.50
C LYS A 128 41.97 20.15 -13.07
N CYS A 129 41.76 20.14 -14.38
CA CYS A 129 40.99 21.16 -15.09
C CYS A 129 39.97 20.53 -16.05
N MET A 130 38.96 21.30 -16.45
CA MET A 130 38.03 20.90 -17.50
C MET A 130 38.77 20.80 -18.85
N THR A 131 38.39 19.84 -19.69
CA THR A 131 38.79 19.81 -21.09
C THR A 131 37.97 20.82 -21.87
N VAL A 132 38.59 21.49 -22.84
CA VAL A 132 37.93 22.48 -23.69
C VAL A 132 37.73 21.92 -25.10
N PRO A 133 36.63 22.26 -25.77
CA PRO A 133 36.47 21.94 -27.19
C PRO A 133 37.48 22.75 -28.01
N LEU A 134 38.21 22.08 -28.88
CA LEU A 134 38.97 22.74 -29.93
C LEU A 134 37.98 23.25 -30.97
N ALA A 135 38.18 24.49 -31.45
CA ALA A 135 37.32 25.06 -32.47
C ALA A 135 37.32 24.15 -33.71
N ILE A 136 36.14 23.67 -34.13
CA ILE A 136 36.01 23.07 -35.44
C ILE A 136 35.89 24.23 -36.43
N ASP A 137 36.91 24.40 -37.26
CA ASP A 137 36.71 25.10 -38.52
C ASP A 137 35.69 24.28 -39.31
N GLY A 138 34.58 24.86 -39.77
CA GLY A 138 33.47 24.13 -40.44
C GLY A 138 33.86 23.35 -41.72
N ASP A 139 35.15 23.30 -42.03
CA ASP A 139 35.76 22.49 -43.06
C ASP A 139 35.95 21.04 -42.59
N LEU A 140 35.12 20.15 -43.14
CA LEU A 140 35.19 18.70 -42.94
C LEU A 140 36.54 18.09 -43.37
N HIS A 141 37.35 18.82 -44.15
CA HIS A 141 38.70 18.41 -44.48
C HIS A 141 39.55 18.21 -43.22
N TYR A 142 39.39 19.04 -42.20
CA TYR A 142 40.25 19.03 -40.99
C TYR A 142 39.66 18.29 -39.79
N ALA A 143 38.42 17.78 -39.85
CA ALA A 143 37.66 17.28 -38.68
C ALA A 143 38.38 16.34 -37.69
N HIS A 144 39.43 15.63 -38.11
CA HIS A 144 40.25 14.75 -37.27
C HIS A 144 41.73 15.14 -37.17
N ASP A 145 42.13 16.23 -37.83
CA ASP A 145 43.48 16.79 -37.84
C ASP A 145 43.72 17.57 -36.54
N PHE A 146 44.02 16.82 -35.47
CA PHE A 146 44.09 17.34 -34.10
C PHE A 146 45.10 18.47 -33.96
N SER A 147 46.31 18.31 -34.50
CA SER A 147 47.35 19.32 -34.39
C SER A 147 46.98 20.62 -35.11
N HIS A 148 46.29 20.53 -36.26
CA HIS A 148 45.73 21.71 -36.94
C HIS A 148 44.76 22.47 -36.02
N HIS A 149 43.77 21.78 -35.46
CA HIS A 149 42.78 22.39 -34.57
C HIS A 149 43.40 22.97 -33.29
N ALA A 150 44.31 22.23 -32.66
CA ALA A 150 45.00 22.68 -31.45
C ALA A 150 45.87 23.92 -31.69
N SER A 151 46.56 24.00 -32.83
CA SER A 151 47.34 25.19 -33.21
C SER A 151 46.46 26.41 -33.48
N ASN A 152 45.30 26.24 -34.13
CA ASN A 152 44.35 27.34 -34.37
C ASN A 152 43.63 27.79 -33.09
N ALA A 153 43.44 26.87 -32.14
CA ALA A 153 42.79 27.12 -30.85
C ALA A 153 43.72 27.69 -29.77
N ARG A 154 44.88 28.28 -30.13
CA ARG A 154 45.91 28.74 -29.17
C ARG A 154 45.36 29.61 -28.02
N HIS A 155 44.37 30.44 -28.29
CA HIS A 155 43.75 31.33 -27.30
C HIS A 155 42.97 30.58 -26.21
N LEU A 156 42.39 29.43 -26.54
CA LEU A 156 41.73 28.53 -25.57
C LEU A 156 42.76 27.74 -24.77
N VAL A 157 43.95 27.53 -25.35
CA VAL A 157 45.03 26.76 -24.74
C VAL A 157 45.84 27.61 -23.74
N THR A 158 45.94 28.92 -23.98
CA THR A 158 46.72 29.87 -23.14
C THR A 158 45.87 30.71 -22.20
N GLY A 159 44.55 30.53 -22.19
CA GLY A 159 43.63 31.28 -21.33
C GLY A 159 43.51 30.70 -19.91
N ASP A 160 42.70 31.35 -19.08
CA ASP A 160 42.41 30.88 -17.72
C ASP A 160 41.71 29.51 -17.75
N LEU A 161 42.28 28.56 -17.01
CA LEU A 161 41.78 27.20 -16.95
C LEU A 161 40.60 27.09 -16.00
N GLN A 162 39.49 26.57 -16.49
CA GLN A 162 38.39 26.18 -15.62
C GLN A 162 38.82 24.96 -14.78
N ALA A 163 38.99 25.16 -13.48
CA ALA A 163 39.39 24.09 -12.56
C ALA A 163 38.32 22.99 -12.48
N MET A 164 38.77 21.75 -12.32
CA MET A 164 37.91 20.63 -11.96
C MET A 164 37.45 20.82 -10.50
N PRO A 165 36.15 20.76 -10.21
CA PRO A 165 35.66 20.85 -8.83
C PRO A 165 36.27 19.74 -7.95
N GLU A 166 36.61 20.07 -6.71
CA GLU A 166 37.22 19.13 -5.78
C GLU A 166 36.34 17.90 -5.53
N GLY A 167 36.94 16.70 -5.46
CA GLY A 167 36.22 15.45 -5.21
C GLY A 167 35.38 14.91 -6.39
N THR A 168 35.43 15.53 -7.57
CA THR A 168 34.60 15.12 -8.73
C THR A 168 35.30 14.22 -9.75
N GLY A 169 36.49 13.70 -9.44
CA GLY A 169 37.30 12.87 -10.37
C GLY A 169 36.80 11.44 -10.57
N GLY A 170 35.92 10.93 -9.70
CA GLY A 170 35.63 9.49 -9.61
C GLY A 170 35.14 8.82 -10.89
N LEU A 171 34.30 9.49 -11.69
CA LEU A 171 33.83 8.92 -12.97
C LEU A 171 34.96 8.87 -14.02
N ALA A 172 35.79 9.90 -14.08
CA ALA A 172 36.94 9.92 -14.99
C ALA A 172 37.99 8.87 -14.59
N GLU A 173 38.25 8.69 -13.29
CA GLU A 173 39.13 7.63 -12.77
C GLU A 173 38.59 6.23 -13.13
N TYR A 174 37.28 6.03 -13.02
CA TYR A 174 36.63 4.79 -13.45
C TYR A 174 36.82 4.54 -14.96
N LEU A 175 36.65 5.57 -15.80
CA LEU A 175 36.85 5.44 -17.24
C LEU A 175 38.32 5.18 -17.60
N ASP A 176 39.27 5.85 -16.94
CA ASP A 176 40.71 5.61 -17.16
C ASP A 176 41.09 4.16 -16.83
N ARG A 177 40.59 3.59 -15.71
CA ARG A 177 40.81 2.17 -15.39
C ARG A 177 40.21 1.22 -16.43
N ARG A 178 38.98 1.52 -16.91
CA ARG A 178 38.33 0.75 -17.99
C ARG A 178 39.14 0.77 -19.29
N LEU A 179 39.73 1.92 -19.62
CA LEU A 179 40.58 2.09 -20.81
C LEU A 179 41.98 1.50 -20.63
N ALA A 180 42.49 1.40 -19.40
CA ALA A 180 43.72 0.69 -19.09
C ALA A 180 43.55 -0.85 -19.18
N GLY A 181 42.32 -1.34 -19.37
CA GLY A 181 42.02 -2.77 -19.41
C GLY A 181 42.01 -3.42 -18.02
N GLU A 182 41.94 -2.63 -16.95
CA GLU A 182 41.84 -3.15 -15.60
C GLU A 182 40.49 -3.85 -15.39
N GLU A 183 40.50 -4.98 -14.69
CA GLU A 183 39.27 -5.64 -14.26
C GLU A 183 38.46 -4.68 -13.41
N SER A 184 37.29 -4.31 -13.91
CA SER A 184 36.36 -3.46 -13.19
C SER A 184 35.41 -4.34 -12.40
N GLU A 185 35.41 -4.16 -11.08
CA GLU A 185 34.49 -4.85 -10.19
C GLU A 185 33.18 -4.06 -10.00
N GLY A 186 32.15 -4.76 -9.52
CA GLY A 186 30.90 -4.15 -9.11
C GLY A 186 29.86 -4.01 -10.24
N TRP A 187 28.70 -3.46 -9.87
CA TRP A 187 27.52 -3.45 -10.74
C TRP A 187 27.69 -2.58 -11.99
N LEU A 188 28.41 -1.45 -11.90
CA LEU A 188 28.70 -0.60 -13.06
C LEU A 188 29.49 -1.32 -14.15
N ALA A 189 30.30 -2.32 -13.79
CA ALA A 189 31.08 -3.10 -14.74
C ALA A 189 30.22 -4.03 -15.62
N THR A 190 28.99 -4.34 -15.18
CA THR A 190 28.01 -5.12 -15.97
C THR A 190 27.49 -4.36 -17.20
N MET A 191 27.76 -3.06 -17.29
CA MET A 191 27.42 -2.20 -18.41
C MET A 191 28.66 -1.90 -19.27
N PRO A 192 28.48 -1.71 -20.60
CA PRO A 192 29.48 -1.06 -21.43
C PRO A 192 29.89 0.31 -20.85
N ALA A 193 31.15 0.71 -21.02
CA ALA A 193 31.70 1.91 -20.39
C ALA A 193 30.87 3.18 -20.69
N TYR A 194 30.40 3.33 -21.93
CA TYR A 194 29.55 4.45 -22.33
C TYR A 194 28.21 4.48 -21.58
N ALA A 195 27.62 3.30 -21.33
CA ALA A 195 26.33 3.19 -20.69
C ALA A 195 26.46 3.46 -19.19
N ALA A 196 27.50 2.91 -18.56
CA ALA A 196 27.85 3.21 -17.18
C ALA A 196 28.02 4.73 -16.96
N ALA A 197 28.82 5.39 -17.81
CA ALA A 197 29.08 6.81 -17.68
C ALA A 197 27.83 7.67 -17.89
N ARG A 198 27.05 7.40 -18.94
CA ARG A 198 25.80 8.13 -19.19
C ARG A 198 24.76 7.90 -18.08
N SER A 199 24.68 6.68 -17.54
CA SER A 199 23.82 6.38 -16.39
C SER A 199 24.20 7.20 -15.16
N CYS A 200 25.49 7.34 -14.86
CA CYS A 200 25.96 8.23 -13.80
C CYS A 200 25.49 9.67 -14.02
N GLU A 201 25.66 10.21 -15.23
CA GLU A 201 25.23 11.59 -15.50
C GLU A 201 23.72 11.81 -15.36
N PHE A 202 22.87 10.88 -15.84
CA PHE A 202 21.41 11.01 -15.69
C PHE A 202 20.97 10.91 -14.23
N VAL A 203 21.53 9.96 -13.48
CA VAL A 203 21.21 9.78 -12.06
C VAL A 203 21.67 11.01 -11.27
N GLY A 204 22.89 11.47 -11.49
CA GLY A 204 23.39 12.67 -10.81
C GLY A 204 22.63 13.94 -11.17
N LEU A 205 22.23 14.13 -12.42
CA LEU A 205 21.38 15.26 -12.81
C LEU A 205 20.03 15.21 -12.07
N ALA A 206 19.43 14.02 -11.96
CA ALA A 206 18.19 13.85 -11.22
C ALA A 206 18.36 14.17 -9.73
N MET A 207 19.51 13.83 -9.13
CA MET A 207 19.82 14.13 -7.73
C MET A 207 20.08 15.62 -7.48
N ILE A 208 20.80 16.30 -8.37
CA ILE A 208 21.22 17.71 -8.18
C ILE A 208 20.12 18.68 -8.61
N ASN A 209 19.49 18.43 -9.76
CA ASN A 209 18.60 19.39 -10.42
C ASN A 209 17.15 18.89 -10.52
N GLY A 210 16.86 17.69 -9.99
CA GLY A 210 15.54 17.06 -10.01
C GLY A 210 15.32 16.17 -11.24
N VAL A 211 14.37 15.24 -11.13
CA VAL A 211 14.11 14.19 -12.14
C VAL A 211 13.74 14.70 -13.53
N HIS A 212 13.34 15.96 -13.66
CA HIS A 212 12.98 16.58 -14.95
C HIS A 212 14.13 17.33 -15.62
N ALA A 213 15.29 17.41 -14.98
CA ALA A 213 16.48 18.10 -15.50
C ALA A 213 16.90 17.54 -16.87
N SER A 214 17.10 18.45 -17.81
CA SER A 214 17.45 18.10 -19.19
C SER A 214 18.95 17.93 -19.34
N TRP A 215 19.38 16.72 -19.71
CA TRP A 215 20.79 16.46 -20.00
C TRP A 215 21.31 17.33 -21.17
N ARG A 216 20.45 17.63 -22.16
CA ARG A 216 20.84 18.42 -23.34
C ARG A 216 21.10 19.89 -23.00
N ASP A 217 20.40 20.43 -22.02
CA ASP A 217 20.49 21.84 -21.64
C ASP A 217 21.58 22.09 -20.58
N ALA A 218 22.09 21.03 -19.95
CA ALA A 218 23.19 21.08 -19.00
C ALA A 218 24.52 21.46 -19.67
N THR A 219 25.32 22.29 -19.01
CA THR A 219 26.67 22.63 -19.46
C THR A 219 27.64 21.46 -19.30
N ASP A 220 28.83 21.52 -19.91
CA ASP A 220 29.85 20.48 -19.74
C ASP A 220 30.34 20.36 -18.28
N LEU A 221 30.35 21.48 -17.53
CA LEU A 221 30.61 21.45 -16.09
C LEU A 221 29.49 20.75 -15.33
N ASP A 222 28.23 21.10 -15.59
CA ASP A 222 27.07 20.49 -14.92
C ASP A 222 27.03 18.98 -15.16
N ARG A 223 27.29 18.54 -16.40
CA ARG A 223 27.36 17.12 -16.77
C ARG A 223 28.49 16.40 -16.06
N HIS A 224 29.66 17.03 -15.92
CA HIS A 224 30.78 16.47 -15.17
C HIS A 224 30.43 16.28 -13.68
N VAL A 225 29.91 17.33 -13.04
CA VAL A 225 29.50 17.27 -11.63
C VAL A 225 28.40 16.23 -11.43
N ALA A 226 27.39 16.20 -12.29
CA ALA A 226 26.36 15.17 -12.28
C ALA A 226 26.94 13.76 -12.46
N GLY A 227 27.85 13.58 -13.41
CA GLY A 227 28.55 12.30 -13.61
C GLY A 227 29.27 11.83 -12.34
N ALA A 228 29.94 12.74 -11.63
CA ALA A 228 30.61 12.42 -10.36
C ALA A 228 29.61 12.03 -9.25
N VAL A 229 28.51 12.78 -9.09
CA VAL A 229 27.46 12.49 -8.10
C VAL A 229 26.74 11.17 -8.41
N GLY A 230 26.41 10.90 -9.67
CA GLY A 230 25.81 9.62 -10.02
C GLY A 230 26.80 8.47 -9.86
N TYR A 231 28.08 8.65 -10.16
CA TYR A 231 29.09 7.62 -9.95
C TYR A 231 29.23 7.27 -8.47
N SER A 232 29.22 8.27 -7.57
CA SER A 232 29.33 8.00 -6.13
C SER A 232 28.18 7.14 -5.58
N LEU A 233 26.99 7.22 -6.19
CA LEU A 233 25.84 6.36 -5.85
C LEU A 233 25.89 5.01 -6.58
N LEU A 234 26.11 5.01 -7.90
CA LEU A 234 26.00 3.79 -8.71
C LEU A 234 27.15 2.79 -8.46
N LYS A 235 28.32 3.26 -8.00
CA LYS A 235 29.44 2.38 -7.64
C LYS A 235 29.11 1.42 -6.49
N ASP A 236 28.20 1.81 -5.60
CA ASP A 236 27.75 1.02 -4.45
C ASP A 236 26.75 -0.08 -4.85
N GLY A 237 26.35 -0.10 -6.12
CA GLY A 237 25.63 -1.18 -6.77
C GLY A 237 24.13 -1.23 -6.47
N VAL A 238 23.54 -2.40 -6.74
CA VAL A 238 22.08 -2.60 -6.80
C VAL A 238 21.32 -2.03 -5.59
N PRO A 239 21.76 -2.24 -4.32
CA PRO A 239 21.03 -1.71 -3.17
C PRO A 239 20.89 -0.17 -3.19
N ALA A 240 21.96 0.55 -3.53
CA ALA A 240 21.96 2.01 -3.60
C ALA A 240 21.05 2.52 -4.73
N VAL A 241 21.06 1.85 -5.88
CA VAL A 241 20.18 2.20 -7.01
C VAL A 241 18.70 1.96 -6.67
N MET A 242 18.39 0.86 -5.99
CA MET A 242 17.03 0.56 -5.57
C MET A 242 16.53 1.55 -4.52
N GLU A 243 17.39 1.97 -3.59
CA GLU A 243 17.06 3.01 -2.62
C GLU A 243 16.83 4.36 -3.31
N PHE A 244 17.69 4.76 -4.25
CA PHE A 244 17.49 5.96 -5.05
C PHE A 244 16.10 5.99 -5.72
N PHE A 245 15.65 4.87 -6.32
CA PHE A 245 14.31 4.82 -6.90
C PHE A 245 13.19 4.92 -5.85
N ARG A 246 13.38 4.36 -4.65
CA ARG A 246 12.43 4.52 -3.52
C ARG A 246 12.36 5.97 -3.07
N GLU A 247 13.48 6.66 -2.94
CA GLU A 247 13.54 8.08 -2.58
C GLU A 247 12.88 8.96 -3.64
N VAL A 248 13.19 8.73 -4.92
CA VAL A 248 12.53 9.44 -6.04
C VAL A 248 11.01 9.30 -5.95
N ARG A 249 10.51 8.08 -5.68
CA ARG A 249 9.08 7.84 -5.51
C ARG A 249 8.51 8.49 -4.25
N GLY A 250 9.22 8.41 -3.13
CA GLY A 250 8.80 8.96 -1.85
C GLY A 250 8.73 10.50 -1.85
N ASN A 251 9.62 11.14 -2.60
CA ASN A 251 9.68 12.59 -2.74
C ASN A 251 8.68 13.16 -3.76
N ALA A 252 8.10 12.30 -4.62
CA ALA A 252 7.11 12.74 -5.61
C ALA A 252 5.80 13.15 -4.92
N SER A 253 5.29 14.33 -5.28
CA SER A 253 4.07 14.87 -4.70
C SER A 253 2.86 13.99 -4.97
N ASP A 254 1.85 14.02 -4.09
CA ASP A 254 0.62 13.25 -4.26
C ASP A 254 -0.20 13.61 -5.51
N GLN A 255 0.12 14.73 -6.17
CA GLN A 255 -0.50 15.18 -7.41
C GLN A 255 0.23 14.67 -8.67
N GLU A 256 1.43 14.12 -8.52
CA GLU A 256 2.22 13.57 -9.61
C GLU A 256 1.84 12.12 -9.88
N PHE A 257 0.89 11.98 -10.82
CA PHE A 257 0.41 10.70 -11.30
C PHE A 257 1.19 10.24 -12.53
N GLY A 258 1.63 8.98 -12.52
CA GLY A 258 2.21 8.29 -13.67
C GLY A 258 3.74 8.27 -13.69
N LEU A 259 4.29 7.23 -14.33
CA LEU A 259 5.72 6.91 -14.30
C LEU A 259 6.61 8.06 -14.78
N ARG A 260 6.20 8.74 -15.85
CA ARG A 260 6.95 9.88 -16.39
C ARG A 260 6.99 11.08 -15.45
N LYS A 261 5.92 11.35 -14.70
CA LYS A 261 5.92 12.46 -13.74
C LYS A 261 6.82 12.16 -12.55
N VAL A 262 6.77 10.93 -12.04
CA VAL A 262 7.55 10.52 -10.85
C VAL A 262 9.05 10.35 -11.16
N TYR A 263 9.38 9.66 -12.26
CA TYR A 263 10.78 9.30 -12.57
C TYR A 263 11.40 10.16 -13.69
N GLY A 264 10.62 11.09 -14.25
CA GLY A 264 11.09 12.11 -15.17
C GLY A 264 11.91 11.58 -16.34
N ARG A 265 13.06 12.24 -16.57
CA ARG A 265 13.97 11.99 -17.68
C ARG A 265 14.66 10.64 -17.60
N ILE A 266 14.82 10.06 -16.41
CA ILE A 266 15.37 8.71 -16.27
C ILE A 266 14.42 7.70 -16.90
N PHE A 267 13.11 7.83 -16.65
CA PHE A 267 12.12 6.96 -17.28
C PHE A 267 12.04 7.20 -18.78
N ASP A 268 11.99 8.45 -19.24
CA ASP A 268 11.98 8.78 -20.68
C ASP A 268 13.18 8.16 -21.40
N PHE A 269 14.38 8.30 -20.83
CA PHE A 269 15.62 7.79 -21.37
C PHE A 269 15.62 6.26 -21.50
N LEU A 270 15.18 5.55 -20.47
CA LEU A 270 15.21 4.08 -20.43
C LEU A 270 14.03 3.42 -21.15
N SER A 271 12.96 4.16 -21.45
CA SER A 271 11.73 3.65 -22.08
C SER A 271 11.67 3.92 -23.58
N HIS A 272 11.71 5.19 -23.99
CA HIS A 272 11.42 5.60 -25.37
C HIS A 272 12.67 6.07 -26.10
N ASP A 273 13.55 6.81 -25.43
CA ASP A 273 14.69 7.44 -26.10
C ASP A 273 15.85 6.46 -26.34
N ASN A 274 15.97 5.40 -25.54
CA ASN A 274 17.11 4.49 -25.62
C ASN A 274 16.80 3.04 -25.18
N LEU A 275 16.59 2.17 -26.17
CA LEU A 275 16.43 0.72 -25.99
C LEU A 275 17.73 -0.07 -26.23
N SER A 276 18.90 0.60 -26.19
CA SER A 276 20.18 -0.10 -26.30
C SER A 276 20.32 -1.13 -25.17
N ALA A 277 20.86 -2.30 -25.53
CA ALA A 277 21.15 -3.40 -24.61
C ALA A 277 22.13 -2.99 -23.51
N GLY A 278 23.00 -2.00 -23.76
CA GLY A 278 23.96 -1.50 -22.76
C GLY A 278 23.31 -0.92 -21.49
N TYR A 279 22.05 -0.46 -21.58
CA TYR A 279 21.31 0.07 -20.43
C TYR A 279 20.39 -0.97 -19.77
N GLU A 280 20.40 -2.23 -20.23
CA GLU A 280 19.54 -3.28 -19.66
C GLU A 280 19.74 -3.51 -18.15
N PRO A 281 20.96 -3.42 -17.59
CA PRO A 281 21.15 -3.53 -16.15
C PRO A 281 20.37 -2.48 -15.37
N LEU A 282 20.48 -1.19 -15.73
CA LEU A 282 19.74 -0.11 -15.07
C LEU A 282 18.22 -0.19 -15.35
N ARG A 283 17.85 -0.52 -16.59
CA ARG A 283 16.44 -0.68 -17.01
C ARG A 283 15.74 -1.78 -16.23
N SER A 284 16.42 -2.90 -16.00
CA SER A 284 15.89 -4.03 -15.25
C SER A 284 15.61 -3.66 -13.79
N LEU A 285 16.52 -2.91 -13.15
CA LEU A 285 16.31 -2.44 -11.78
C LEU A 285 15.14 -1.47 -11.66
N LEU A 286 15.05 -0.48 -12.57
CA LEU A 286 13.89 0.42 -12.57
C LEU A 286 12.59 -0.37 -12.81
N ARG A 287 12.59 -1.33 -13.74
CA ARG A 287 11.42 -2.17 -14.00
C ARG A 287 11.01 -3.00 -12.78
N GLU A 288 11.97 -3.62 -12.11
CA GLU A 288 11.73 -4.40 -10.89
C GLU A 288 11.16 -3.51 -9.79
N HIS A 289 11.74 -2.32 -9.59
CA HIS A 289 11.23 -1.32 -8.68
C HIS A 289 9.76 -0.99 -9.01
N LEU A 290 9.45 -0.69 -10.26
CA LEU A 290 8.09 -0.34 -10.70
C LEU A 290 7.08 -1.48 -10.51
N LEU A 291 7.48 -2.74 -10.78
CA LEU A 291 6.62 -3.90 -10.54
C LEU A 291 6.30 -4.09 -9.05
N ASN A 292 7.19 -3.65 -8.17
CA ASN A 292 7.05 -3.76 -6.72
C ASN A 292 6.40 -2.52 -6.07
N THR A 293 6.26 -1.43 -6.82
CA THR A 293 5.78 -0.15 -6.28
C THR A 293 4.60 0.43 -7.04
N VAL A 294 4.18 -0.12 -8.19
CA VAL A 294 3.08 0.44 -8.98
C VAL A 294 2.08 -0.65 -9.36
N ALA A 295 0.80 -0.31 -9.35
CA ALA A 295 -0.29 -1.18 -9.79
C ALA A 295 -0.37 -1.27 -11.32
N LEU A 296 0.61 -1.92 -11.93
CA LEU A 296 0.68 -2.15 -13.37
C LEU A 296 -0.30 -3.24 -13.81
N SER A 297 -0.94 -3.06 -14.96
CA SER A 297 -1.89 -4.02 -15.51
C SER A 297 -1.18 -5.10 -16.32
N GLU A 298 -1.78 -6.28 -16.39
CA GLU A 298 -1.33 -7.30 -17.33
C GLU A 298 -1.44 -6.77 -18.77
N GLY A 299 -0.41 -7.02 -19.58
CA GLY A 299 -0.32 -6.52 -20.96
C GLY A 299 0.35 -5.15 -21.10
N ASP A 300 0.46 -4.36 -20.03
CA ASP A 300 1.13 -3.05 -20.08
C ASP A 300 2.60 -3.22 -20.54
N VAL A 301 3.04 -2.38 -21.48
CA VAL A 301 4.45 -2.33 -21.88
C VAL A 301 5.17 -1.28 -21.04
N VAL A 302 6.08 -1.74 -20.18
CA VAL A 302 6.87 -0.86 -19.31
C VAL A 302 8.35 -1.12 -19.55
N LEU A 303 9.09 -0.08 -19.91
CA LEU A 303 10.53 -0.19 -20.19
C LEU A 303 10.84 -1.30 -21.20
N GLY A 304 10.10 -1.32 -22.31
CA GLY A 304 10.30 -2.25 -23.44
C GLY A 304 9.80 -3.68 -23.25
N LYS A 305 9.31 -4.06 -22.05
CA LYS A 305 8.83 -5.42 -21.77
C LYS A 305 7.36 -5.41 -21.33
N LYS A 306 6.59 -6.41 -21.78
CA LYS A 306 5.19 -6.61 -21.35
C LYS A 306 5.14 -7.08 -19.90
N VAL A 307 4.20 -6.57 -19.12
CA VAL A 307 3.85 -7.09 -17.79
C VAL A 307 3.01 -8.34 -18.00
N THR A 308 3.49 -9.48 -17.48
CA THR A 308 2.82 -10.78 -17.65
C THR A 308 1.77 -11.05 -16.58
N GLN A 309 1.89 -10.43 -15.41
CA GLN A 309 0.97 -10.62 -14.30
C GLN A 309 0.94 -9.38 -13.41
N ARG A 310 -0.26 -8.98 -12.98
CA ARG A 310 -0.47 -7.89 -12.01
C ARG A 310 -0.05 -8.34 -10.62
N ARG A 311 0.95 -7.68 -10.02
CA ARG A 311 1.39 -7.94 -8.63
C ARG A 311 0.57 -7.18 -7.59
N TYR A 312 0.14 -5.97 -7.92
CA TYR A 312 -0.58 -5.09 -7.01
C TYR A 312 -1.84 -4.52 -7.67
N HIS A 313 -2.89 -4.42 -6.86
CA HIS A 313 -3.97 -3.48 -7.11
C HIS A 313 -3.73 -2.19 -6.33
N SER A 314 -3.92 -1.06 -7.00
CA SER A 314 -4.30 0.17 -6.34
C SER A 314 -5.82 0.27 -6.21
N ILE A 315 -6.33 1.09 -5.28
CA ILE A 315 -7.77 1.40 -5.18
C ILE A 315 -8.32 1.81 -6.54
N ARG A 316 -7.58 2.64 -7.30
CA ARG A 316 -7.99 3.05 -8.65
C ARG A 316 -8.03 1.88 -9.63
N SER A 317 -6.98 1.07 -9.71
CA SER A 317 -6.96 -0.07 -10.65
C SER A 317 -8.07 -1.07 -10.35
N TYR A 318 -8.32 -1.33 -9.07
CA TYR A 318 -9.34 -2.27 -8.62
C TYR A 318 -10.75 -1.74 -8.86
N SER A 319 -10.97 -0.45 -8.65
CA SER A 319 -12.22 0.25 -8.99
C SER A 319 -12.54 0.13 -10.48
N VAL A 320 -11.55 0.34 -11.35
CA VAL A 320 -11.72 0.21 -12.80
C VAL A 320 -12.04 -1.24 -13.20
N GLU A 321 -11.33 -2.21 -12.63
CA GLU A 321 -11.50 -3.63 -12.98
C GLU A 321 -12.85 -4.20 -12.50
N THR A 322 -13.30 -3.79 -11.30
CA THR A 322 -14.55 -4.31 -10.70
C THR A 322 -15.78 -3.46 -11.00
N GLY A 323 -15.59 -2.25 -11.55
CA GLY A 323 -16.66 -1.27 -11.76
C GLY A 323 -17.19 -0.60 -10.47
N LEU A 324 -16.60 -0.89 -9.31
CA LEU A 324 -16.98 -0.28 -8.03
C LEU A 324 -16.51 1.17 -7.95
N ASP A 325 -17.27 2.03 -7.26
CA ASP A 325 -16.83 3.39 -6.96
C ASP A 325 -15.58 3.38 -6.05
N ALA A 326 -14.60 4.24 -6.35
CA ALA A 326 -13.32 4.26 -5.65
C ALA A 326 -13.46 4.56 -4.14
N ARG A 327 -14.47 5.34 -3.72
CA ARG A 327 -14.72 5.59 -2.29
C ARG A 327 -15.25 4.33 -1.60
N GLN A 328 -16.10 3.56 -2.28
CA GLN A 328 -16.58 2.26 -1.77
C GLN A 328 -15.41 1.27 -1.64
N VAL A 329 -14.56 1.17 -2.67
CA VAL A 329 -13.37 0.31 -2.63
C VAL A 329 -12.49 0.68 -1.43
N ARG A 330 -12.19 1.97 -1.23
CA ARG A 330 -11.39 2.44 -0.09
C ARG A 330 -12.01 2.05 1.25
N ARG A 331 -13.31 2.28 1.44
CA ARG A 331 -14.00 1.91 2.69
C ARG A 331 -13.98 0.41 2.96
N ARG A 332 -14.25 -0.41 1.93
CA ARG A 332 -14.22 -1.87 2.04
C ARG A 332 -12.82 -2.38 2.34
N TRP A 333 -11.80 -1.86 1.66
CA TRP A 333 -10.40 -2.21 1.93
C TRP A 333 -9.98 -1.85 3.35
N ASN A 334 -10.40 -0.68 3.84
CA ASN A 334 -10.14 -0.26 5.21
C ASN A 334 -10.83 -1.19 6.23
N ALA A 335 -12.10 -1.53 6.01
CA ALA A 335 -12.83 -2.45 6.87
C ALA A 335 -12.21 -3.87 6.88
N LEU A 336 -11.65 -4.32 5.76
CA LEU A 336 -11.00 -5.62 5.67
C LEU A 336 -9.56 -5.63 6.20
N GLY A 337 -9.02 -4.48 6.61
CA GLY A 337 -7.63 -4.34 7.09
C GLY A 337 -6.59 -4.44 5.97
N LEU A 338 -6.98 -4.18 4.71
CA LEU A 338 -6.08 -4.25 3.56
C LEU A 338 -5.23 -2.99 3.38
N ILE A 339 -5.66 -1.85 3.94
CA ILE A 339 -4.90 -0.60 3.92
C ILE A 339 -3.92 -0.61 5.10
N ARG A 340 -2.62 -0.51 4.79
CA ARG A 340 -1.56 -0.44 5.80
C ARG A 340 -1.67 0.83 6.64
N GLU A 341 -1.19 0.77 7.87
CA GLU A 341 -1.10 1.94 8.74
C GLU A 341 -0.27 3.05 8.07
N GLY A 342 -0.69 4.32 8.21
CA GLY A 342 -0.08 5.46 7.53
C GLY A 342 -0.45 5.61 6.04
N HIS A 343 -1.09 4.62 5.41
CA HIS A 343 -1.49 4.70 3.99
C HIS A 343 -2.93 5.19 3.78
N ALA A 344 -3.66 5.50 4.86
CA ALA A 344 -5.07 5.91 4.80
C ALA A 344 -5.29 7.24 4.06
N GLU A 345 -4.34 8.18 4.17
CA GLU A 345 -4.41 9.50 3.54
C GLU A 345 -3.79 9.52 2.13
N LEU A 346 -3.11 8.44 1.72
CA LEU A 346 -2.49 8.38 0.40
C LEU A 346 -3.55 8.42 -0.71
N PRO A 347 -3.25 9.03 -1.86
CA PRO A 347 -4.05 8.96 -3.07
C PRO A 347 -4.45 7.52 -3.48
N ASN A 348 -5.58 7.37 -4.17
CA ASN A 348 -6.15 6.07 -4.54
C ASN A 348 -5.24 5.20 -5.42
N ASP A 349 -4.33 5.79 -6.18
CA ASP A 349 -3.34 5.09 -7.00
C ASP A 349 -2.11 4.62 -6.20
N ARG A 350 -1.88 5.19 -5.01
CA ARG A 350 -0.73 4.90 -4.13
C ARG A 350 -1.04 3.89 -3.02
N VAL A 351 -2.32 3.66 -2.70
CA VAL A 351 -2.73 2.59 -1.78
C VAL A 351 -2.69 1.26 -2.51
N LEU A 352 -1.69 0.42 -2.23
CA LEU A 352 -1.43 -0.84 -2.92
C LEU A 352 -1.76 -2.05 -2.04
N VAL A 353 -2.40 -3.05 -2.64
CA VAL A 353 -2.68 -4.36 -2.06
C VAL A 353 -2.12 -5.42 -3.00
N GLU A 354 -1.36 -6.36 -2.44
CA GLU A 354 -0.76 -7.46 -3.18
C GLU A 354 -1.83 -8.47 -3.61
N VAL A 355 -1.83 -8.82 -4.90
CA VAL A 355 -2.87 -9.66 -5.50
C VAL A 355 -2.77 -11.09 -5.02
N GLU A 356 -1.58 -11.69 -5.08
CA GLU A 356 -1.38 -13.11 -4.77
C GLU A 356 -1.77 -13.44 -3.33
N HIS A 357 -1.26 -12.67 -2.37
CA HIS A 357 -1.55 -12.88 -0.95
C HIS A 357 -3.03 -12.62 -0.58
N ASN A 358 -3.73 -11.75 -1.31
CA ASN A 358 -5.10 -11.32 -0.98
C ASN A 358 -6.16 -11.82 -1.97
N ALA A 359 -5.82 -12.76 -2.86
CA ALA A 359 -6.65 -13.15 -4.00
C ALA A 359 -8.10 -13.49 -3.61
N ALA A 360 -8.29 -14.34 -2.60
CA ALA A 360 -9.63 -14.75 -2.14
C ALA A 360 -10.45 -13.56 -1.59
N THR A 361 -9.79 -12.66 -0.84
CA THR A 361 -10.45 -11.48 -0.26
C THR A 361 -10.81 -10.47 -1.34
N LEU A 362 -9.89 -10.23 -2.27
CA LEU A 362 -10.12 -9.36 -3.43
C LEU A 362 -11.24 -9.90 -4.34
N ALA A 363 -11.36 -11.22 -4.50
CA ALA A 363 -12.45 -11.82 -5.28
C ALA A 363 -13.83 -11.66 -4.60
N ALA A 364 -13.89 -11.64 -3.26
CA ALA A 364 -15.14 -11.53 -2.51
C ALA A 364 -15.70 -10.08 -2.47
N ILE A 365 -14.83 -9.06 -2.45
CA ILE A 365 -15.20 -7.64 -2.26
C ILE A 365 -16.33 -7.13 -3.17
N PRO A 366 -16.42 -7.49 -4.47
CA PRO A 366 -17.52 -7.03 -5.32
C PRO A 366 -18.89 -7.50 -4.84
N MET A 367 -18.96 -8.66 -4.17
CA MET A 367 -20.19 -9.24 -3.61
C MET A 367 -20.48 -8.79 -2.17
N LEU A 368 -19.58 -8.01 -1.55
CA LEU A 368 -19.79 -7.48 -0.21
C LEU A 368 -20.62 -6.21 -0.24
N LEU A 369 -21.59 -6.12 0.67
CA LEU A 369 -22.44 -4.96 0.89
C LEU A 369 -22.08 -4.30 2.23
N GLU A 370 -21.94 -2.97 2.21
CA GLU A 370 -21.89 -2.17 3.44
C GLU A 370 -23.27 -2.20 4.11
N ARG A 371 -23.34 -1.94 5.41
CA ARG A 371 -24.59 -1.99 6.17
C ARG A 371 -25.77 -1.24 5.50
N PRO A 372 -25.63 0.00 4.98
CA PRO A 372 -26.75 0.68 4.32
C PRO A 372 -27.23 -0.01 3.04
N ASP A 373 -26.33 -0.66 2.30
CA ASP A 373 -26.68 -1.45 1.12
C ASP A 373 -27.34 -2.76 1.53
N ALA A 374 -26.85 -3.41 2.59
CA ALA A 374 -27.45 -4.62 3.16
C ALA A 374 -28.87 -4.36 3.71
N GLU A 375 -29.09 -3.24 4.39
CA GLU A 375 -30.42 -2.83 4.87
C GLU A 375 -31.39 -2.63 3.70
N ARG A 376 -30.96 -1.96 2.62
CA ARG A 376 -31.74 -1.82 1.39
C ARG A 376 -32.02 -3.16 0.73
N HIS A 377 -31.03 -4.03 0.65
CA HIS A 377 -31.16 -5.38 0.08
C HIS A 377 -32.20 -6.22 0.82
N LEU A 378 -32.22 -6.14 2.15
CA LEU A 378 -33.20 -6.83 3.00
C LEU A 378 -34.55 -6.10 3.12
N GLY A 379 -34.74 -4.94 2.49
CA GLY A 379 -35.96 -4.14 2.61
C GLY A 379 -36.20 -3.59 4.02
N LEU A 380 -35.14 -3.33 4.79
CA LEU A 380 -35.21 -2.78 6.14
C LEU A 380 -35.32 -1.25 6.09
N THR A 381 -36.16 -0.69 6.96
CA THR A 381 -36.17 0.77 7.24
C THR A 381 -35.11 1.11 8.29
N HIS A 382 -34.73 2.40 8.42
CA HIS A 382 -33.65 2.82 9.34
C HIS A 382 -33.92 2.52 10.82
N TYR A 383 -35.18 2.29 11.22
CA TYR A 383 -35.55 1.85 12.57
C TYR A 383 -35.48 0.32 12.76
N GLN A 384 -35.18 -0.43 11.70
CA GLN A 384 -35.14 -1.90 11.69
C GLN A 384 -33.71 -2.46 11.62
N GLY A 385 -32.71 -1.67 12.02
CA GLY A 385 -31.31 -2.09 12.07
C GLY A 385 -31.04 -3.35 12.92
N TYR A 386 -31.98 -3.75 13.80
CA TYR A 386 -31.94 -5.03 14.52
C TYR A 386 -32.02 -6.25 13.60
N GLY A 387 -32.45 -6.10 12.34
CA GLY A 387 -32.50 -7.19 11.36
C GLY A 387 -31.14 -7.67 10.87
N LEU A 388 -30.08 -6.90 11.11
CA LEU A 388 -28.67 -7.23 10.82
C LEU A 388 -27.87 -7.43 12.11
N ASP A 389 -28.53 -7.84 13.19
CA ASP A 389 -27.84 -8.16 14.44
C ASP A 389 -26.90 -9.36 14.23
N PRO A 390 -25.66 -9.33 14.76
CA PRO A 390 -24.71 -10.43 14.61
C PRO A 390 -25.20 -11.80 15.13
N SER A 391 -26.22 -11.82 16.01
CA SER A 391 -26.87 -13.07 16.45
C SER A 391 -27.83 -13.68 15.42
N LEU A 392 -28.19 -12.95 14.37
CA LEU A 392 -29.07 -13.40 13.28
C LEU A 392 -28.29 -13.75 12.03
N ILE A 393 -27.37 -12.87 11.64
CA ILE A 393 -26.53 -13.01 10.45
C ILE A 393 -25.11 -12.57 10.79
N VAL A 394 -24.16 -13.47 10.57
CA VAL A 394 -22.75 -13.21 10.84
C VAL A 394 -22.20 -12.33 9.71
N PRO A 395 -21.65 -11.13 10.00
CA PRO A 395 -20.97 -10.35 8.99
C PRO A 395 -19.76 -11.10 8.43
N TYR A 396 -19.45 -10.90 7.15
CA TYR A 396 -18.27 -11.46 6.50
C TYR A 396 -16.97 -11.12 7.25
N LYS A 397 -16.91 -9.91 7.82
CA LYS A 397 -15.85 -9.49 8.74
C LYS A 397 -16.44 -8.58 9.82
N ALA A 398 -16.17 -8.90 11.08
CA ALA A 398 -16.64 -8.15 12.24
C ALA A 398 -15.50 -7.78 13.22
N ASP A 399 -14.39 -8.53 13.22
CA ASP A 399 -13.29 -8.34 14.18
C ASP A 399 -12.65 -6.95 14.06
N GLY A 400 -12.59 -6.22 15.17
CA GLY A 400 -12.01 -4.88 15.25
C GLY A 400 -12.85 -3.78 14.58
N LEU A 401 -14.04 -4.09 14.07
CA LEU A 401 -14.90 -3.14 13.37
C LEU A 401 -16.08 -2.69 14.24
N THR A 402 -16.50 -1.45 14.04
CA THR A 402 -17.79 -0.99 14.56
C THR A 402 -18.93 -1.59 13.75
N SER A 403 -20.14 -1.64 14.34
CA SER A 403 -21.32 -2.24 13.70
C SER A 403 -21.74 -1.55 12.38
N VAL A 404 -21.25 -0.34 12.12
CA VAL A 404 -21.49 0.42 10.88
C VAL A 404 -20.52 0.01 9.76
N GLN A 405 -19.36 -0.54 10.13
CA GLN A 405 -18.30 -0.98 9.21
C GLN A 405 -18.44 -2.46 8.82
N HIS A 406 -19.45 -3.16 9.35
CA HIS A 406 -19.73 -4.54 8.97
C HIS A 406 -20.00 -4.67 7.47
N LEU A 407 -19.37 -5.68 6.89
CA LEU A 407 -19.58 -6.09 5.51
C LEU A 407 -20.37 -7.41 5.50
N PHE A 408 -21.35 -7.50 4.61
CA PHE A 408 -22.20 -8.69 4.46
C PHE A 408 -22.03 -9.25 3.06
N HIS A 409 -21.88 -10.56 2.92
CA HIS A 409 -21.87 -11.17 1.61
C HIS A 409 -23.31 -11.21 1.07
N ARG A 410 -23.49 -10.87 -0.21
CA ARG A 410 -24.81 -10.85 -0.84
C ARG A 410 -25.54 -12.18 -0.73
N SER A 411 -24.85 -13.30 -0.96
CA SER A 411 -25.45 -14.64 -0.82
C SER A 411 -25.89 -14.96 0.60
N ASP A 412 -25.20 -14.44 1.62
CA ASP A 412 -25.56 -14.69 3.02
C ASP A 412 -26.84 -13.93 3.38
N LEU A 413 -27.01 -12.72 2.83
CA LEU A 413 -28.24 -11.94 2.96
C LEU A 413 -29.41 -12.62 2.23
N ASP A 414 -29.15 -13.16 1.03
CA ASP A 414 -30.15 -13.91 0.26
C ASP A 414 -30.59 -15.18 1.01
N ALA A 415 -29.63 -15.99 1.49
CA ALA A 415 -29.90 -17.18 2.29
C ALA A 415 -30.60 -16.85 3.62
N TYR A 416 -30.23 -15.72 4.24
CA TYR A 416 -30.90 -15.22 5.44
C TYR A 416 -32.36 -14.89 5.16
N LEU A 417 -32.65 -14.19 4.05
CA LEU A 417 -34.02 -13.88 3.66
C LEU A 417 -34.82 -15.15 3.32
N GLU A 418 -34.23 -16.08 2.56
CA GLU A 418 -34.84 -17.37 2.23
C GLU A 418 -35.20 -18.16 3.49
N ASN A 419 -34.30 -18.20 4.48
CA ASN A 419 -34.56 -18.86 5.76
C ASN A 419 -35.70 -18.21 6.54
N LEU A 420 -35.82 -16.88 6.50
CA LEU A 420 -36.93 -16.15 7.14
C LEU A 420 -38.27 -16.37 6.44
N THR A 421 -38.26 -16.64 5.13
CA THR A 421 -39.48 -16.79 4.32
C THR A 421 -39.81 -18.23 3.95
N ARG A 422 -39.04 -19.21 4.44
CA ARG A 422 -39.13 -20.63 4.01
C ARG A 422 -40.54 -21.20 4.06
N ASP A 423 -41.26 -20.96 5.16
CA ASP A 423 -42.60 -21.51 5.41
C ASP A 423 -43.71 -20.48 5.17
N ALA A 424 -43.38 -19.31 4.62
CA ALA A 424 -44.31 -18.20 4.48
C ALA A 424 -45.24 -18.37 3.28
N ARG A 425 -46.53 -18.05 3.46
CA ARG A 425 -47.56 -18.07 2.39
C ARG A 425 -48.05 -16.66 2.05
N PRO A 426 -48.58 -16.39 0.85
CA PRO A 426 -49.21 -15.10 0.57
C PRO A 426 -50.33 -14.78 1.58
N LEU A 427 -50.38 -13.55 2.08
CA LEU A 427 -51.47 -13.09 2.94
C LEU A 427 -52.77 -12.99 2.13
N GLY A 428 -53.82 -13.68 2.57
CA GLY A 428 -55.17 -13.56 1.99
C GLY A 428 -55.86 -12.26 2.40
N GLU A 429 -56.85 -11.81 1.61
CA GLU A 429 -57.58 -10.55 1.86
C GLU A 429 -58.36 -10.56 3.19
N ASP A 430 -58.83 -11.73 3.62
CA ASP A 430 -59.65 -11.91 4.84
C ASP A 430 -58.83 -12.43 6.06
N GLU A 431 -57.52 -12.59 5.93
CA GLU A 431 -56.67 -13.11 7.02
C GLU A 431 -56.32 -12.02 8.06
N GLU A 432 -57.07 -11.98 9.15
CA GLU A 432 -56.80 -11.08 10.28
C GLU A 432 -55.75 -11.63 11.27
N GLY A 433 -55.23 -10.76 12.15
CA GLY A 433 -54.31 -11.15 13.23
C GLY A 433 -52.82 -11.16 12.88
N TYR A 434 -52.49 -11.06 11.59
CA TYR A 434 -51.11 -10.96 11.10
C TYR A 434 -50.59 -9.53 11.12
N PHE A 435 -49.37 -9.33 11.64
CA PHE A 435 -48.73 -8.02 11.71
C PHE A 435 -47.25 -8.09 11.34
N ARG A 436 -46.71 -6.97 10.82
CA ARG A 436 -45.25 -6.81 10.62
C ARG A 436 -44.50 -7.05 11.92
N ILE A 437 -43.30 -7.61 11.82
CA ILE A 437 -42.44 -8.01 12.95
C ILE A 437 -42.40 -6.99 14.10
N GLY A 438 -42.09 -5.73 13.80
CA GLY A 438 -42.01 -4.67 14.83
C GLY A 438 -43.34 -4.44 15.55
N LYS A 439 -44.46 -4.49 14.83
CA LYS A 439 -45.80 -4.31 15.39
C LYS A 439 -46.27 -5.54 16.16
N ALA A 440 -45.95 -6.74 15.68
CA ALA A 440 -46.22 -7.98 16.39
C ALA A 440 -45.44 -8.05 17.72
N ALA A 441 -44.15 -7.69 17.69
CA ALA A 441 -43.32 -7.58 18.89
C ALA A 441 -43.89 -6.58 19.90
N GLN A 442 -44.34 -5.40 19.44
CA GLN A 442 -45.02 -4.40 20.28
C GLN A 442 -46.27 -4.99 20.96
N ARG A 443 -47.12 -5.71 20.22
CA ARG A 443 -48.35 -6.34 20.75
C ARG A 443 -48.10 -7.51 21.68
N CYS A 444 -46.97 -8.20 21.51
CA CYS A 444 -46.53 -9.30 22.38
C CYS A 444 -45.65 -8.82 23.54
N LYS A 445 -45.25 -7.55 23.55
CA LYS A 445 -44.37 -6.92 24.56
C LYS A 445 -42.99 -7.59 24.65
N ILE A 446 -42.48 -8.05 23.50
CA ILE A 446 -41.13 -8.62 23.34
C ILE A 446 -40.29 -7.75 22.40
N GLN A 447 -39.00 -8.05 22.28
CA GLN A 447 -38.11 -7.36 21.35
C GLN A 447 -38.36 -7.85 19.91
N PRO A 448 -38.34 -6.98 18.89
CA PRO A 448 -38.41 -7.39 17.49
C PRO A 448 -37.35 -8.44 17.10
N LEU A 449 -36.14 -8.32 17.66
CA LEU A 449 -35.07 -9.31 17.52
C LEU A 449 -35.50 -10.73 17.94
N ALA A 450 -36.31 -10.86 19.01
CA ALA A 450 -36.77 -12.16 19.47
C ALA A 450 -37.75 -12.83 18.48
N VAL A 451 -38.54 -12.04 17.76
CA VAL A 451 -39.44 -12.56 16.71
C VAL A 451 -38.64 -13.08 15.53
N LEU A 452 -37.59 -12.36 15.10
CA LEU A 452 -36.68 -12.83 14.05
C LEU A 452 -35.95 -14.12 14.45
N GLN A 453 -35.50 -14.23 15.71
CA GLN A 453 -34.92 -15.46 16.24
C GLN A 453 -35.91 -16.64 16.22
N MET A 454 -37.20 -16.40 16.50
CA MET A 454 -38.23 -17.43 16.40
C MET A 454 -38.46 -17.89 14.96
N LEU A 455 -38.45 -16.96 13.99
CA LEU A 455 -38.55 -17.28 12.56
C LEU A 455 -37.37 -18.13 12.09
N LEU A 456 -36.13 -17.70 12.38
CA LEU A 456 -34.93 -18.46 12.01
C LEU A 456 -34.86 -19.84 12.64
N ALA A 457 -35.37 -19.98 13.87
CA ALA A 457 -35.44 -21.27 14.56
C ALA A 457 -36.60 -22.16 14.08
N GLY A 458 -37.40 -21.73 13.11
CA GLY A 458 -38.56 -22.48 12.59
C GLY A 458 -39.67 -22.68 13.63
N LYS A 459 -39.78 -21.79 14.63
CA LYS A 459 -40.77 -21.92 15.71
C LYS A 459 -42.13 -21.33 15.36
N LEU A 460 -42.20 -20.48 14.34
CA LEU A 460 -43.45 -19.87 13.86
C LEU A 460 -43.88 -20.59 12.58
N GLN A 461 -45.09 -21.15 12.60
CA GLN A 461 -45.71 -21.83 11.45
C GLN A 461 -46.67 -20.90 10.72
N ASN A 462 -47.25 -19.91 11.41
CA ASN A 462 -48.21 -18.97 10.83
C ASN A 462 -47.49 -17.70 10.36
N VAL A 463 -46.77 -17.83 9.25
CA VAL A 463 -46.06 -16.73 8.59
C VAL A 463 -46.73 -16.40 7.26
N ARG A 464 -46.91 -15.10 6.98
CA ARG A 464 -47.48 -14.59 5.73
C ARG A 464 -46.56 -13.57 5.06
N LEU A 465 -46.65 -13.48 3.74
CA LEU A 465 -46.01 -12.45 2.93
C LEU A 465 -47.05 -11.45 2.43
N MET A 466 -46.84 -10.18 2.73
CA MET A 466 -47.68 -9.09 2.25
C MET A 466 -47.46 -8.87 0.74
N PRO A 467 -48.51 -8.97 -0.10
CA PRO A 467 -48.40 -8.69 -1.53
C PRO A 467 -47.87 -7.28 -1.80
N GLY A 468 -47.02 -7.14 -2.82
CA GLY A 468 -46.45 -5.85 -3.23
C GLY A 468 -45.28 -5.33 -2.36
N MET A 469 -44.94 -5.99 -1.26
CA MET A 469 -43.74 -5.70 -0.46
C MET A 469 -42.64 -6.74 -0.70
N LYS A 470 -41.39 -6.37 -0.40
CA LYS A 470 -40.22 -7.26 -0.50
C LYS A 470 -39.39 -7.25 0.78
N GLY A 471 -38.57 -8.27 0.94
CA GLY A 471 -37.64 -8.39 2.06
C GLY A 471 -38.34 -8.63 3.40
N ILE A 472 -37.66 -8.28 4.48
CA ILE A 472 -38.13 -8.47 5.86
C ILE A 472 -39.40 -7.64 6.12
N ALA A 473 -39.58 -6.51 5.43
CA ALA A 473 -40.77 -5.67 5.56
C ALA A 473 -42.05 -6.34 5.03
N ALA A 474 -41.94 -7.36 4.17
CA ALA A 474 -43.08 -8.14 3.68
C ALA A 474 -43.55 -9.21 4.68
N ILE A 475 -42.72 -9.57 5.66
CA ILE A 475 -43.01 -10.65 6.60
C ILE A 475 -44.04 -10.21 7.63
N MET A 476 -45.11 -10.99 7.71
CA MET A 476 -46.23 -10.83 8.63
C MET A 476 -46.33 -12.09 9.50
N VAL A 477 -46.43 -11.90 10.81
CA VAL A 477 -46.51 -13.00 11.79
C VAL A 477 -47.80 -12.91 12.60
N ASP A 478 -48.37 -14.06 12.93
CA ASP A 478 -49.54 -14.14 13.81
C ASP A 478 -49.15 -13.78 15.26
N VAL A 479 -49.84 -12.79 15.82
CA VAL A 479 -49.62 -12.34 17.20
C VAL A 479 -50.04 -13.38 18.23
N ALA A 480 -51.03 -14.24 17.94
CA ALA A 480 -51.46 -15.28 18.87
C ALA A 480 -50.37 -16.36 19.03
N GLU A 481 -49.81 -16.83 17.91
CA GLU A 481 -48.68 -17.77 17.90
C GLU A 481 -47.42 -17.20 18.56
N VAL A 482 -47.03 -15.97 18.21
CA VAL A 482 -45.88 -15.32 18.84
C VAL A 482 -46.09 -15.20 20.35
N ARG A 483 -47.32 -14.88 20.78
CA ARG A 483 -47.65 -14.79 22.21
C ARG A 483 -47.56 -16.13 22.92
N SER A 484 -48.05 -17.22 22.31
CA SER A 484 -48.04 -18.55 22.93
C SER A 484 -46.61 -19.05 23.17
N ILE A 485 -45.70 -18.84 22.21
CA ILE A 485 -44.29 -19.23 22.30
C ILE A 485 -43.50 -18.31 23.23
N SER A 486 -43.86 -17.03 23.29
CA SER A 486 -43.17 -16.05 24.14
C SER A 486 -43.63 -16.05 25.60
N THR A 487 -44.73 -16.74 25.94
CA THR A 487 -45.18 -16.90 27.32
C THR A 487 -44.16 -17.68 28.15
N ARG A 488 -43.30 -16.95 28.87
CA ARG A 488 -42.44 -17.53 29.90
C ARG A 488 -43.31 -18.03 31.05
N VAL A 489 -43.06 -19.26 31.51
CA VAL A 489 -43.52 -19.75 32.81
C VAL A 489 -43.07 -18.73 33.86
N VAL A 490 -44.02 -18.10 34.55
CA VAL A 490 -43.72 -17.02 35.50
C VAL A 490 -43.28 -17.64 36.82
N GLU A 491 -42.00 -17.99 36.93
CA GLU A 491 -41.40 -18.53 38.17
C GLU A 491 -41.19 -17.47 39.26
N ARG A 492 -41.37 -16.18 38.93
CA ARG A 492 -41.09 -15.06 39.82
C ARG A 492 -42.22 -14.03 39.78
N VAL A 493 -42.58 -13.51 40.94
CA VAL A 493 -43.63 -12.52 41.13
C VAL A 493 -43.06 -11.17 41.55
N SER A 494 -43.66 -10.09 41.04
CA SER A 494 -43.34 -8.73 41.47
C SER A 494 -43.85 -8.46 42.89
N LEU A 495 -43.39 -7.37 43.51
CA LEU A 495 -43.91 -6.93 44.81
C LEU A 495 -45.44 -6.74 44.83
N LEU A 496 -46.04 -6.33 43.70
CA LEU A 496 -47.49 -6.23 43.59
C LEU A 496 -48.14 -7.62 43.59
N GLY A 497 -47.58 -8.57 42.84
CA GLY A 497 -48.04 -9.97 42.85
C GLY A 497 -47.90 -10.62 44.24
N LEU A 498 -46.80 -10.34 44.94
CA LEU A 498 -46.55 -10.81 46.29
C LEU A 498 -47.64 -10.36 47.29
N ARG A 499 -48.14 -9.12 47.15
CA ARG A 499 -49.24 -8.61 47.98
C ARG A 499 -50.53 -9.40 47.80
N HIS A 500 -50.87 -9.70 46.56
CA HIS A 500 -52.09 -10.45 46.23
C HIS A 500 -51.99 -11.88 46.74
N LEU A 501 -50.85 -12.56 46.55
CA LEU A 501 -50.64 -13.93 47.00
C LEU A 501 -50.67 -14.07 48.53
N LEU A 502 -49.96 -13.20 49.25
CA LEU A 502 -49.90 -13.26 50.72
C LEU A 502 -51.07 -12.53 51.41
N GLY A 503 -51.93 -11.84 50.65
CA GLY A 503 -53.03 -11.03 51.20
C GLY A 503 -52.54 -9.93 52.15
N CYS A 504 -51.42 -9.27 51.83
CA CYS A 504 -50.77 -8.30 52.72
C CYS A 504 -50.68 -6.89 52.11
N SER A 505 -50.39 -5.89 52.97
CA SER A 505 -50.19 -4.51 52.52
C SER A 505 -48.87 -4.33 51.77
N GLN A 506 -48.75 -3.29 50.95
CA GLN A 506 -47.50 -2.95 50.25
C GLN A 506 -46.33 -2.76 51.22
N TYR A 507 -46.60 -2.19 52.39
CA TYR A 507 -45.60 -1.99 53.43
C TYR A 507 -45.01 -3.33 53.92
N VAL A 508 -45.87 -4.32 54.19
CA VAL A 508 -45.46 -5.66 54.63
C VAL A 508 -44.71 -6.40 53.52
N ALA A 509 -45.21 -6.38 52.28
CA ALA A 509 -44.52 -6.99 51.13
C ALA A 509 -43.11 -6.40 50.92
N ASN A 510 -42.96 -5.08 51.04
CA ASN A 510 -41.67 -4.41 50.98
C ASN A 510 -40.77 -4.78 52.16
N ALA A 511 -41.31 -4.88 53.37
CA ALA A 511 -40.57 -5.22 54.58
C ALA A 511 -40.02 -6.66 54.51
N LEU A 512 -40.83 -7.64 54.06
CA LEU A 512 -40.42 -9.03 53.86
C LEU A 512 -39.24 -9.17 52.89
N VAL A 513 -39.23 -8.38 51.82
CA VAL A 513 -38.15 -8.36 50.83
C VAL A 513 -36.92 -7.61 51.35
N LYS A 514 -37.11 -6.44 51.96
CA LYS A 514 -36.00 -5.59 52.46
C LYS A 514 -35.25 -6.23 53.63
N SER A 515 -35.95 -6.96 54.49
CA SER A 515 -35.37 -7.67 55.64
C SER A 515 -34.72 -9.01 55.27
N GLY A 516 -34.85 -9.45 54.01
CA GLY A 516 -34.26 -10.70 53.51
C GLY A 516 -35.05 -11.96 53.87
N VAL A 517 -36.22 -11.84 54.51
CA VAL A 517 -37.11 -12.97 54.81
C VAL A 517 -37.57 -13.67 53.54
N LEU A 518 -37.93 -12.89 52.51
CA LEU A 518 -38.13 -13.40 51.15
C LEU A 518 -36.97 -12.95 50.27
N LYS A 519 -36.18 -13.92 49.78
CA LYS A 519 -35.07 -13.66 48.86
C LYS A 519 -35.63 -13.08 47.54
N SER A 520 -35.22 -11.86 47.23
CA SER A 520 -35.55 -11.18 45.98
C SER A 520 -34.33 -10.98 45.11
N ALA A 521 -34.54 -10.91 43.80
CA ALA A 521 -33.53 -10.45 42.84
C ALA A 521 -34.09 -9.29 42.01
N MET A 522 -33.20 -8.44 41.50
CA MET A 522 -33.57 -7.52 40.43
C MET A 522 -33.73 -8.32 39.14
N ASP A 523 -34.93 -8.32 38.57
CA ASP A 523 -35.24 -9.03 37.33
C ASP A 523 -36.07 -8.14 36.40
N ARG A 524 -36.25 -8.56 35.16
CA ARG A 524 -37.12 -7.86 34.20
C ARG A 524 -38.53 -8.43 34.29
N HIS A 525 -39.49 -7.54 34.52
CA HIS A 525 -40.89 -7.93 34.66
C HIS A 525 -41.42 -8.58 33.36
N PRO A 526 -42.05 -9.76 33.42
CA PRO A 526 -42.40 -10.56 32.24
C PRO A 526 -43.38 -9.88 31.29
N ARG A 527 -44.17 -8.89 31.75
CA ARG A 527 -45.15 -8.17 30.92
C ARG A 527 -44.69 -6.84 30.33
N ASN A 528 -43.68 -6.17 30.88
CA ASN A 528 -43.28 -4.83 30.39
C ASN A 528 -41.76 -4.62 30.36
N ASN A 529 -41.00 -5.68 30.63
CA ASN A 529 -39.54 -5.74 30.59
C ASN A 529 -38.84 -4.70 31.49
N THR A 530 -39.59 -4.03 32.37
CA THR A 530 -39.05 -3.03 33.30
C THR A 530 -38.27 -3.75 34.39
N ARG A 531 -37.10 -3.22 34.76
CA ARG A 531 -36.32 -3.76 35.90
C ARG A 531 -37.08 -3.50 37.20
N CYS A 532 -37.47 -4.57 37.90
CA CYS A 532 -38.11 -4.47 39.20
C CYS A 532 -37.66 -5.62 40.12
N ARG A 533 -37.88 -5.46 41.43
CA ARG A 533 -37.60 -6.54 42.40
C ARG A 533 -38.65 -7.63 42.29
N MET A 534 -38.21 -8.86 42.12
CA MET A 534 -39.08 -10.03 42.01
C MET A 534 -38.63 -11.15 42.95
N VAL A 535 -39.59 -11.92 43.45
CA VAL A 535 -39.42 -13.05 44.39
C VAL A 535 -39.83 -14.34 43.69
N ARG A 536 -39.14 -15.46 43.93
CA ARG A 536 -39.55 -16.76 43.37
C ARG A 536 -40.90 -17.19 43.93
N LEU A 537 -41.79 -17.66 43.07
CA LEU A 537 -43.13 -18.11 43.46
C LEU A 537 -43.06 -19.24 44.50
N GLU A 538 -42.18 -20.22 44.30
CA GLU A 538 -41.91 -21.31 45.26
C GLU A 538 -41.59 -20.81 46.68
N ALA A 539 -40.80 -19.73 46.79
CA ALA A 539 -40.44 -19.16 48.08
C ALA A 539 -41.61 -18.42 48.74
N VAL A 540 -42.52 -17.85 47.94
CA VAL A 540 -43.76 -17.24 48.43
C VAL A 540 -44.72 -18.31 48.93
N ASP A 541 -44.90 -19.39 48.18
CA ASP A 541 -45.78 -20.50 48.54
C ASP A 541 -45.27 -21.22 49.80
N ALA A 542 -43.96 -21.49 49.87
CA ALA A 542 -43.34 -22.04 51.08
C ALA A 542 -43.54 -21.13 52.30
N PHE A 543 -43.42 -19.81 52.12
CA PHE A 543 -43.64 -18.86 53.19
C PHE A 543 -45.11 -18.81 53.66
N ASP A 544 -46.09 -18.84 52.76
CA ASP A 544 -47.52 -18.86 53.15
C ASP A 544 -47.95 -20.18 53.77
N ALA A 545 -47.30 -21.29 53.37
CA ALA A 545 -47.51 -22.61 53.94
C ALA A 545 -46.92 -22.75 55.35
N GLU A 546 -45.80 -22.09 55.63
CA GLU A 546 -45.12 -22.18 56.93
C GLU A 546 -45.58 -21.11 57.92
N PHE A 547 -45.86 -19.89 57.45
CA PHE A 547 -46.17 -18.75 58.30
C PHE A 547 -47.56 -18.17 58.03
N VAL A 548 -48.17 -17.60 59.06
CA VAL A 548 -49.43 -16.87 58.96
C VAL A 548 -49.29 -15.52 59.65
N SER A 549 -49.76 -14.45 59.00
CA SER A 549 -49.77 -13.12 59.61
C SER A 549 -50.83 -13.03 60.71
N LEU A 550 -50.64 -12.16 61.71
CA LEU A 550 -51.62 -11.91 62.76
C LEU A 550 -53.01 -11.60 62.19
N PHE A 551 -53.08 -10.83 61.11
CA PHE A 551 -54.35 -10.47 60.47
C PHE A 551 -55.02 -11.66 59.78
N LYS A 552 -54.26 -12.49 59.07
CA LYS A 552 -54.78 -13.70 58.41
C LYS A 552 -55.20 -14.74 59.45
N LEU A 553 -54.46 -14.86 60.56
CA LEU A 553 -54.80 -15.72 61.70
C LEU A 553 -56.07 -15.22 62.41
N ALA A 554 -56.17 -13.91 62.69
CA ALA A 554 -57.34 -13.29 63.31
C ALA A 554 -58.62 -13.52 62.51
N ALA A 555 -58.55 -13.40 61.18
CA ALA A 555 -59.64 -13.73 60.29
C ALA A 555 -59.99 -15.24 60.33
N GLN A 556 -59.00 -16.12 60.40
CA GLN A 556 -59.21 -17.58 60.49
C GLN A 556 -59.85 -18.04 61.81
N VAL A 557 -59.58 -17.36 62.92
CA VAL A 557 -60.16 -17.71 64.24
C VAL A 557 -61.38 -16.86 64.61
N GLY A 558 -61.79 -15.92 63.75
CA GLY A 558 -62.98 -15.08 63.97
C GLY A 558 -62.83 -14.03 65.08
N ARG A 559 -61.61 -13.61 65.42
CA ARG A 559 -61.33 -12.65 66.51
C ARG A 559 -60.75 -11.35 66.00
N HIS A 560 -60.96 -10.27 66.76
CA HIS A 560 -60.33 -8.98 66.44
C HIS A 560 -58.79 -9.06 66.63
N PRO A 561 -57.96 -8.58 65.67
CA PRO A 561 -56.50 -8.74 65.71
C PRO A 561 -55.82 -8.24 66.98
N ARG A 562 -56.33 -7.15 67.59
CA ARG A 562 -55.79 -6.63 68.87
C ARG A 562 -56.01 -7.60 70.03
N GLY A 563 -57.20 -8.21 70.12
CA GLY A 563 -57.52 -9.17 71.17
C GLY A 563 -56.71 -10.44 71.02
N LEU A 564 -56.59 -10.95 69.78
CA LEU A 564 -55.75 -12.10 69.48
C LEU A 564 -54.28 -11.86 69.83
N ARG A 565 -53.75 -10.66 69.58
CA ARG A 565 -52.39 -10.28 69.99
C ARG A 565 -52.22 -10.37 71.51
N THR A 566 -53.15 -9.80 72.28
CA THR A 566 -53.09 -9.86 73.75
C THR A 566 -53.10 -11.30 74.27
N THR A 567 -53.93 -12.17 73.67
CA THR A 567 -53.98 -13.61 74.02
C THR A 567 -52.65 -14.31 73.69
N LEU A 568 -52.08 -14.09 72.51
CA LEU A 568 -50.80 -14.69 72.13
C LEU A 568 -49.64 -14.18 73.00
N THR A 569 -49.65 -12.90 73.40
CA THR A 569 -48.67 -12.35 74.35
C THR A 569 -48.83 -12.95 75.75
N ALA A 570 -50.06 -13.12 76.25
CA ALA A 570 -50.32 -13.75 77.55
C ALA A 570 -49.89 -15.22 77.58
N MET A 571 -50.03 -15.93 76.46
CA MET A 571 -49.55 -17.30 76.25
C MET A 571 -48.03 -17.38 76.02
N LYS A 572 -47.30 -16.24 76.04
CA LYS A 572 -45.87 -16.13 75.73
C LYS A 572 -45.50 -16.76 74.38
N PHE A 573 -46.38 -16.68 73.40
CA PHE A 573 -46.16 -17.26 72.09
C PHE A 573 -45.35 -16.30 71.21
N GLU A 574 -44.14 -16.72 70.82
CA GLU A 574 -43.21 -15.87 70.09
C GLU A 574 -43.56 -15.77 68.60
N ALA A 575 -43.36 -14.58 68.03
CA ALA A 575 -43.47 -14.38 66.60
C ALA A 575 -42.24 -14.96 65.89
N ALA A 576 -42.45 -15.55 64.72
CA ALA A 576 -41.38 -16.15 63.91
C ALA A 576 -40.34 -15.11 63.43
N PHE A 577 -40.73 -13.84 63.36
CA PHE A 577 -39.85 -12.74 62.98
C PHE A 577 -40.11 -11.50 63.87
N PRO A 578 -39.07 -10.68 64.14
CA PRO A 578 -39.26 -9.40 64.81
C PRO A 578 -40.19 -8.48 64.02
N GLN A 579 -41.21 -7.91 64.67
CA GLN A 579 -42.20 -7.03 64.02
C GLN A 579 -41.56 -5.87 63.25
N ALA A 580 -40.43 -5.34 63.74
CA ALA A 580 -39.66 -4.27 63.10
C ALA A 580 -39.09 -4.68 61.72
N LYS A 581 -38.87 -5.99 61.47
CA LYS A 581 -38.32 -6.50 60.20
C LYS A 581 -39.41 -6.81 59.18
N THR A 582 -40.58 -7.25 59.60
CA THR A 582 -41.65 -7.76 58.71
C THR A 582 -42.85 -6.82 58.61
N GLY A 583 -42.90 -5.75 59.40
CA GLY A 583 -44.00 -4.76 59.40
C GLY A 583 -45.31 -5.26 60.02
N THR A 584 -45.41 -6.56 60.31
CA THR A 584 -46.50 -7.21 61.05
C THR A 584 -45.96 -8.45 61.76
N LEU A 585 -46.74 -9.01 62.69
CA LEU A 585 -46.40 -10.23 63.39
C LEU A 585 -46.76 -11.43 62.50
N PHE A 586 -45.80 -12.33 62.30
CA PHE A 586 -45.97 -13.62 61.64
C PHE A 586 -45.71 -14.74 62.64
N PHE A 587 -46.52 -15.78 62.57
CA PHE A 587 -46.45 -16.93 63.46
C PHE A 587 -46.29 -18.21 62.63
N SER A 588 -45.53 -19.17 63.14
CA SER A 588 -45.41 -20.48 62.49
C SER A 588 -46.71 -21.25 62.63
N ARG A 589 -47.27 -21.71 61.50
CA ARG A 589 -48.50 -22.52 61.47
C ARG A 589 -48.32 -23.85 62.21
N LYS A 590 -47.13 -24.45 62.13
CA LYS A 590 -46.78 -25.68 62.85
C LYS A 590 -46.77 -25.47 64.36
N ALA A 591 -46.20 -24.36 64.83
CA ALA A 591 -46.19 -24.02 66.25
C ALA A 591 -47.59 -23.61 66.77
N LEU A 592 -48.47 -23.09 65.90
CA LEU A 592 -49.84 -22.71 66.26
C LEU A 592 -50.82 -23.89 66.35
N GLN A 593 -50.56 -25.02 65.66
CA GLN A 593 -51.46 -26.18 65.63
C GLN A 593 -51.92 -26.68 67.02
N PRO A 594 -51.04 -26.83 68.02
CA PRO A 594 -51.43 -27.32 69.34
C PRO A 594 -52.37 -26.37 70.09
N ILE A 595 -52.25 -25.06 69.87
CA ILE A 595 -52.99 -24.02 70.61
C ILE A 595 -54.16 -23.42 69.81
N LEU A 596 -54.32 -23.80 68.54
CA LEU A 596 -55.35 -23.27 67.63
C LEU A 596 -56.78 -23.42 68.17
N HIS A 597 -57.05 -24.47 68.94
CA HIS A 597 -58.35 -24.68 69.61
C HIS A 597 -58.60 -23.67 70.74
N GLN A 598 -57.54 -23.24 71.45
CA GLN A 598 -57.60 -22.26 72.54
C GLN A 598 -57.76 -20.82 72.01
N LEU A 599 -57.36 -20.59 70.76
CA LEU A 599 -57.45 -19.28 70.10
C LEU A 599 -58.83 -19.00 69.46
N ARG A 600 -59.68 -20.03 69.32
CA ARG A 600 -61.06 -19.93 68.78
C ARG A 600 -62.11 -19.63 69.86
N GLY A 601 -61.77 -19.81 71.13
CA GLY A 601 -62.52 -19.24 72.27
C GLY A 601 -62.15 -17.79 72.49
#